data_AF-A0A9D9GTH7-F1
#
_entry.id   AF-A0A9D9GTH7-F1
#
_cell.length_a   1.000
_cell.length_b   1.000
_cell.length_c   1.000
_cell.angle_alpha   90.00
_cell.angle_beta   90.00
_cell.angle_gamma   90.00
#
_symmetry.space_group_name_H-M   'P 1'
#
loop_
_entity.id
_entity.type
_entity.pdbx_description
1 polymer ?
#
loop_
_entity_poly.entity_id
_entity_poly.type
_entity_poly.pdbx_seq_one_letter_code
_entity_poly.pdbx_strand_id
1 'polypeptide(L)'
;MFGEKFYPSLNKLSPWKQSLFALCLAQRQFANYLLWAELSAAGRGISEYNQALKQLWAYHQDKFNHIDLARALQSFEPFAPDLDKEEDPEDPKTGTLLALDASLCLTAAFDGIIMHEGDEAEIASKASLAAVVLAVQNQSETLLSEDELRETTLIDEEVNFQVSVLELLIKGQRELPLIQLLLKTSLKDGCTNIGIELDEKESALCTYNVYALNPKLVKEAGGAGRSALKMLQKDKSGRSGRSHKVHQEAHQGRGRKSASDSRSPADPWAKAKDQH
;
A
#
# COMPACT_ATOMS: atom_id res chain seq x y z
N MET A 1 4.91 14.90 14.96
CA MET A 1 5.26 14.67 13.53
C MET A 1 4.82 15.79 12.59
N PHE A 2 3.51 16.01 12.38
CA PHE A 2 3.04 17.07 11.48
C PHE A 2 3.08 18.47 12.10
N GLY A 3 3.14 19.50 11.25
CA GLY A 3 2.99 20.90 11.68
C GLY A 3 1.57 21.24 12.15
N GLU A 4 1.43 22.27 12.99
CA GLU A 4 0.20 22.64 13.71
C GLU A 4 -1.05 22.80 12.83
N LYS A 5 -0.87 23.16 11.55
CA LYS A 5 -1.99 23.43 10.63
C LYS A 5 -2.43 22.21 9.83
N PHE A 6 -1.73 21.08 9.92
CA PHE A 6 -1.98 19.92 9.06
C PHE A 6 -3.37 19.29 9.31
N TYR A 7 -3.63 18.77 10.51
CA TYR A 7 -4.93 18.18 10.85
C TYR A 7 -6.10 19.18 10.76
N PRO A 8 -5.97 20.44 11.23
CA PRO A 8 -7.01 21.45 10.99
C PRO A 8 -7.30 21.72 9.50
N SER A 9 -6.35 21.47 8.61
CA SER A 9 -6.56 21.59 7.16
C SER A 9 -7.23 20.35 6.58
N LEU A 10 -6.89 19.14 7.07
CA LEU A 10 -7.57 17.90 6.72
C LEU A 10 -9.05 17.98 7.06
N ASN A 11 -9.40 18.38 8.29
CA ASN A 11 -10.80 18.39 8.75
C ASN A 11 -11.68 19.44 8.05
N LYS A 12 -11.08 20.36 7.28
CA LYS A 12 -11.79 21.34 6.44
C LYS A 12 -12.00 20.86 5.01
N LEU A 13 -11.47 19.70 4.64
CA LEU A 13 -11.67 19.12 3.33
C LEU A 13 -13.15 18.77 3.13
N SER A 14 -13.66 19.04 1.93
CA SER A 14 -14.99 18.56 1.53
C SER A 14 -15.01 17.02 1.51
N PRO A 15 -16.18 16.36 1.62
CA PRO A 15 -16.21 14.91 1.80
C PRO A 15 -15.50 14.10 0.70
N TRP A 16 -15.59 14.53 -0.57
CA TRP A 16 -14.85 13.86 -1.64
C TRP A 16 -13.32 14.01 -1.55
N LYS A 17 -12.83 15.08 -0.92
CA LYS A 17 -11.41 15.30 -0.64
C LYS A 17 -10.97 14.50 0.60
N GLN A 18 -11.81 14.39 1.63
CA GLN A 18 -11.60 13.48 2.77
C GLN A 18 -11.38 12.05 2.25
N SER A 19 -12.34 11.57 1.45
CA SER A 19 -12.30 10.26 0.81
C SER A 19 -11.07 10.06 -0.07
N LEU A 20 -10.72 11.02 -0.95
CA LEU A 20 -9.53 10.88 -1.80
C LEU A 20 -8.22 10.88 -1.02
N PHE A 21 -8.11 11.67 0.06
CA PHE A 21 -6.92 11.67 0.91
C PHE A 21 -6.71 10.27 1.53
N ALA A 22 -7.74 9.74 2.18
CA ALA A 22 -7.71 8.41 2.78
C ALA A 22 -7.48 7.31 1.73
N LEU A 23 -8.10 7.42 0.55
CA LEU A 23 -7.90 6.49 -0.57
C LEU A 23 -6.45 6.48 -1.05
N CYS A 24 -5.77 7.63 -1.04
CA CYS A 24 -4.37 7.70 -1.42
C CYS A 24 -3.46 6.91 -0.46
N LEU A 25 -3.79 6.92 0.84
CA LEU A 25 -3.07 6.17 1.87
C LEU A 25 -3.38 4.68 1.79
N ALA A 26 -4.67 4.33 1.70
CA ALA A 26 -5.12 2.95 1.51
C ALA A 26 -4.45 2.30 0.28
N GLN A 27 -4.36 3.04 -0.84
CA GLN A 27 -3.67 2.59 -2.04
C GLN A 27 -2.20 2.28 -1.81
N ARG A 28 -1.49 3.14 -1.07
CA ARG A 28 -0.05 2.99 -0.78
C ARG A 28 0.20 1.88 0.23
N GLN A 29 -0.74 1.65 1.14
CA GLN A 29 -0.69 0.61 2.17
C GLN A 29 -1.23 -0.74 1.72
N PHE A 30 -1.84 -0.84 0.52
CA PHE A 30 -2.44 -2.09 0.05
C PHE A 30 -1.47 -3.28 0.09
N ALA A 31 -0.19 -3.05 -0.17
CA ALA A 31 0.80 -4.11 -0.11
C ALA A 31 1.12 -4.61 1.32
N ASN A 32 0.91 -3.79 2.35
CA ASN A 32 0.98 -4.27 3.74
C ASN A 32 -0.12 -5.30 3.99
N TYR A 33 -1.35 -5.01 3.51
CA TYR A 33 -2.46 -5.95 3.57
C TYR A 33 -2.21 -7.20 2.72
N LEU A 34 -1.68 -7.03 1.51
CA LEU A 34 -1.34 -8.13 0.59
C LEU A 34 -0.43 -9.16 1.27
N LEU A 35 0.70 -8.70 1.83
CA LEU A 35 1.68 -9.56 2.48
C LEU A 35 1.09 -10.27 3.69
N TRP A 36 0.31 -9.56 4.51
CA TRP A 36 -0.41 -10.17 5.62
C TRP A 36 -1.38 -11.26 5.13
N ALA A 37 -2.22 -10.97 4.13
CA ALA A 37 -3.24 -11.89 3.63
C ALA A 37 -2.65 -13.16 2.97
N GLU A 38 -1.48 -13.02 2.33
CA GLU A 38 -0.74 -14.16 1.80
C GLU A 38 -0.22 -15.07 2.92
N LEU A 39 0.18 -14.50 4.06
CA LEU A 39 0.69 -15.22 5.22
C LEU A 39 -0.40 -15.74 6.17
N SER A 40 -1.53 -15.04 6.30
CA SER A 40 -2.51 -15.26 7.37
C SER A 40 -3.70 -16.14 6.97
N ALA A 41 -4.04 -16.26 5.67
CA ALA A 41 -5.36 -16.80 5.30
C ALA A 41 -5.47 -17.50 3.93
N ALA A 42 -4.40 -18.08 3.39
CA ALA A 42 -4.36 -18.66 2.04
C ALA A 42 -4.70 -17.64 0.92
N GLY A 43 -4.42 -16.35 1.13
CA GLY A 43 -4.65 -15.28 0.16
C GLY A 43 -6.10 -14.77 0.03
N ARG A 44 -6.99 -15.11 0.99
CA ARG A 44 -8.37 -14.58 1.02
C ARG A 44 -8.37 -13.08 1.34
N GLY A 45 -9.29 -12.31 0.74
CA GLY A 45 -9.44 -10.88 1.00
C GLY A 45 -8.65 -9.95 0.06
N ILE A 46 -7.58 -10.47 -0.58
CA ILE A 46 -6.76 -9.67 -1.53
C ILE A 46 -7.62 -9.15 -2.69
N SER A 47 -8.48 -10.01 -3.23
CA SER A 47 -9.36 -9.63 -4.35
C SER A 47 -10.39 -8.59 -3.91
N GLU A 48 -10.93 -8.74 -2.70
CA GLU A 48 -11.97 -7.89 -2.13
C GLU A 48 -11.44 -6.51 -1.77
N TYR A 49 -10.28 -6.42 -1.11
CA TYR A 49 -9.60 -5.15 -0.85
C TYR A 49 -9.29 -4.42 -2.17
N ASN A 50 -8.69 -5.15 -3.13
CA ASN A 50 -8.36 -4.59 -4.44
C ASN A 50 -9.62 -4.13 -5.20
N GLN A 51 -10.70 -4.90 -5.14
CA GLN A 51 -11.97 -4.54 -5.76
C GLN A 51 -12.57 -3.29 -5.12
N ALA A 52 -12.50 -3.15 -3.79
CA ALA A 52 -12.95 -1.97 -3.07
C ALA A 52 -12.16 -0.72 -3.50
N LEU A 53 -10.82 -0.79 -3.57
CA LEU A 53 -9.99 0.29 -4.11
C LEU A 53 -10.42 0.68 -5.53
N LYS A 54 -10.59 -0.30 -6.43
CA LYS A 54 -11.01 -0.05 -7.81
C LYS A 54 -12.37 0.63 -7.90
N GLN A 55 -13.33 0.20 -7.09
CA GLN A 55 -14.66 0.78 -7.07
C GLN A 55 -14.65 2.22 -6.57
N LEU A 56 -13.88 2.53 -5.51
CA LEU A 56 -13.81 3.88 -4.98
C LEU A 56 -13.02 4.82 -5.92
N TRP A 57 -11.95 4.35 -6.56
CA TRP A 57 -11.27 5.10 -7.62
C TRP A 57 -12.21 5.38 -8.81
N ALA A 58 -12.94 4.36 -9.28
CA ALA A 58 -13.92 4.53 -10.35
C ALA A 58 -15.05 5.49 -9.95
N TYR A 59 -15.46 5.48 -8.68
CA TYR A 59 -16.44 6.41 -8.15
C TYR A 59 -15.97 7.86 -8.23
N HIS A 60 -14.71 8.11 -7.90
CA HIS A 60 -14.15 9.46 -7.98
C HIS A 60 -14.01 9.96 -9.42
N GLN A 61 -13.68 9.07 -10.36
CA GLN A 61 -13.45 9.40 -11.78
C GLN A 61 -14.70 9.89 -12.52
N ASP A 62 -15.86 9.32 -12.22
CA ASP A 62 -17.12 9.63 -12.89
C ASP A 62 -18.14 10.15 -11.88
N LYS A 63 -18.44 11.44 -11.90
CA LYS A 63 -19.41 12.04 -10.96
C LYS A 63 -20.85 11.52 -11.13
N PHE A 64 -21.13 10.85 -12.25
CA PHE A 64 -22.47 10.35 -12.60
C PHE A 64 -22.58 8.82 -12.49
N ASN A 65 -21.59 8.15 -11.90
CA ASN A 65 -21.67 6.73 -11.65
C ASN A 65 -22.76 6.40 -10.59
N HIS A 66 -23.22 5.15 -10.60
CA HIS A 66 -24.18 4.61 -9.63
C HIS A 66 -23.57 3.45 -8.82
N ILE A 67 -22.28 3.55 -8.49
CA ILE A 67 -21.60 2.53 -7.69
C ILE A 67 -22.15 2.59 -6.27
N ASP A 68 -22.64 1.45 -5.78
CA ASP A 68 -23.07 1.28 -4.40
C ASP A 68 -21.83 1.10 -3.51
N LEU A 69 -21.37 2.21 -2.93
CA LEU A 69 -20.17 2.23 -2.09
C LEU A 69 -20.37 1.48 -0.77
N ALA A 70 -21.57 1.51 -0.19
CA ALA A 70 -21.87 0.76 1.03
C ALA A 70 -21.76 -0.74 0.78
N ARG A 71 -22.32 -1.23 -0.34
CA ARG A 71 -22.18 -2.64 -0.72
C ARG A 71 -20.75 -3.03 -1.05
N ALA A 72 -19.99 -2.14 -1.69
CA ALA A 72 -18.57 -2.37 -1.98
C ALA A 72 -17.76 -2.54 -0.69
N LEU A 73 -17.97 -1.66 0.31
CA LEU A 73 -17.32 -1.76 1.62
C LEU A 73 -17.74 -3.03 2.37
N GLN A 74 -19.05 -3.32 2.45
CA GLN A 74 -19.58 -4.55 3.08
C GLN A 74 -19.03 -5.85 2.48
N SER A 75 -18.63 -5.82 1.20
CA SER A 75 -18.02 -6.99 0.55
C SER A 75 -16.58 -7.22 1.03
N PHE A 76 -15.89 -6.17 1.48
CA PHE A 76 -14.53 -6.23 2.02
C PHE A 76 -14.50 -6.49 3.53
N GLU A 77 -15.42 -5.90 4.30
CA GLU A 77 -15.44 -5.96 5.78
C GLU A 77 -15.14 -7.35 6.40
N PRO A 78 -15.68 -8.48 5.90
CA PRO A 78 -15.39 -9.81 6.46
C PRO A 78 -13.93 -10.24 6.35
N PHE A 79 -13.13 -9.55 5.55
CA PHE A 79 -11.72 -9.82 5.28
C PHE A 79 -10.78 -8.82 5.95
N ALA A 80 -11.31 -7.82 6.66
CA ALA A 80 -10.48 -6.97 7.52
C ALA A 80 -9.86 -7.81 8.65
N PRO A 81 -8.63 -7.49 9.09
CA PRO A 81 -8.03 -8.15 10.25
C PRO A 81 -8.88 -7.96 11.50
N ASP A 82 -8.93 -9.00 12.34
CA ASP A 82 -9.70 -9.03 13.57
C ASP A 82 -8.78 -9.46 14.71
N LEU A 83 -8.45 -8.52 15.60
CA LEU A 83 -7.53 -8.75 16.71
C LEU A 83 -8.09 -9.76 17.72
N ASP A 84 -9.42 -9.86 17.86
CA ASP A 84 -10.04 -10.84 18.75
C ASP A 84 -9.88 -12.28 18.24
N LYS A 85 -9.48 -12.44 16.97
CA LYS A 85 -9.20 -13.73 16.32
C LYS A 85 -7.71 -14.05 16.22
N GLU A 86 -6.82 -13.18 16.68
CA GLU A 86 -5.39 -13.48 16.78
C GLU A 86 -5.14 -14.58 17.81
N GLU A 87 -4.03 -15.31 17.63
CA GLU A 87 -3.59 -16.33 18.60
C GLU A 87 -3.25 -15.70 19.96
N ASP A 88 -2.72 -14.46 19.93
CA ASP A 88 -2.40 -13.65 21.11
C ASP A 88 -2.91 -12.21 20.92
N PRO A 89 -4.12 -11.89 21.42
CA PRO A 89 -4.68 -10.54 21.31
C PRO A 89 -3.95 -9.47 22.14
N GLU A 90 -3.16 -9.86 23.14
CA GLU A 90 -2.39 -8.91 23.97
C GLU A 90 -1.06 -8.52 23.31
N ASP A 91 -0.53 -9.37 22.43
CA ASP A 91 0.66 -9.11 21.59
C ASP A 91 0.42 -9.48 20.11
N PRO A 92 -0.39 -8.70 19.38
CA PRO A 92 -0.74 -9.02 17.99
C PRO A 92 0.49 -8.98 17.08
N LYS A 93 0.50 -9.87 16.08
CA LYS A 93 1.59 -9.89 15.09
C LYS A 93 1.67 -8.56 14.37
N THR A 94 2.89 -8.04 14.18
CA THR A 94 3.13 -6.77 13.44
C THR A 94 2.42 -6.73 12.09
N GLY A 95 2.46 -7.81 11.32
CA GLY A 95 1.78 -7.88 10.02
C GLY A 95 0.27 -7.65 10.13
N THR A 96 -0.36 -8.12 11.20
CA THR A 96 -1.79 -7.92 11.47
C THR A 96 -2.10 -6.45 11.77
N LEU A 97 -1.27 -5.80 12.59
CA LEU A 97 -1.40 -4.37 12.88
C LEU A 97 -1.25 -3.51 11.61
N LEU A 98 -0.26 -3.82 10.76
CA LEU A 98 -0.03 -3.12 9.50
C LEU A 98 -1.20 -3.30 8.51
N ALA A 99 -1.79 -4.50 8.46
CA ALA A 99 -2.96 -4.79 7.65
C ALA A 99 -4.23 -4.13 8.21
N LEU A 100 -4.32 -3.98 9.53
CA LEU A 100 -5.42 -3.28 10.20
C LEU A 100 -5.37 -1.79 9.86
N ASP A 101 -4.20 -1.16 9.95
CA ASP A 101 -4.01 0.25 9.54
C ASP A 101 -4.35 0.47 8.06
N ALA A 102 -3.94 -0.46 7.18
CA ALA A 102 -4.32 -0.41 5.78
C ALA A 102 -5.84 -0.54 5.57
N SER A 103 -6.50 -1.42 6.34
CA SER A 103 -7.95 -1.62 6.29
C SER A 103 -8.70 -0.40 6.81
N LEU A 104 -8.20 0.22 7.89
CA LEU A 104 -8.75 1.44 8.46
C LEU A 104 -8.69 2.62 7.48
N CYS A 105 -7.58 2.77 6.75
CA CYS A 105 -7.47 3.78 5.71
C CYS A 105 -8.48 3.55 4.57
N LEU A 106 -8.72 2.29 4.19
CA LEU A 106 -9.70 1.94 3.17
C LEU A 106 -11.11 2.28 3.66
N THR A 107 -11.49 1.84 4.86
CA THR A 107 -12.80 2.12 5.47
C THR A 107 -13.05 3.62 5.58
N ALA A 108 -12.09 4.38 6.12
CA ALA A 108 -12.17 5.84 6.19
C ALA A 108 -12.36 6.49 4.79
N ALA A 109 -11.73 5.94 3.75
CA ALA A 109 -11.92 6.43 2.39
C ALA A 109 -13.37 6.26 1.90
N PHE A 110 -14.03 5.14 2.24
CA PHE A 110 -15.44 4.91 1.95
C PHE A 110 -16.35 5.80 2.81
N ASP A 111 -16.07 5.89 4.11
CA ASP A 111 -16.88 6.68 5.05
C ASP A 111 -16.84 8.17 4.76
N GLY A 112 -15.74 8.68 4.20
CA GLY A 112 -15.68 10.05 3.66
C GLY A 112 -16.73 10.33 2.58
N ILE A 113 -17.35 9.31 1.99
CA ILE A 113 -18.52 9.41 1.10
C ILE A 113 -19.83 8.88 1.73
N ILE A 114 -19.78 7.89 2.62
CA ILE A 114 -20.99 7.26 3.16
C ILE A 114 -21.50 8.05 4.38
N MET A 115 -20.61 8.34 5.32
CA MET A 115 -20.93 8.93 6.62
C MET A 115 -20.71 10.44 6.62
N HIS A 116 -19.64 10.91 5.96
CA HIS A 116 -19.29 12.33 5.84
C HIS A 116 -19.13 13.06 7.18
N GLU A 117 -18.47 12.43 8.15
CA GLU A 117 -18.27 12.97 9.49
C GLU A 117 -17.21 14.08 9.52
N GLY A 118 -16.27 14.07 8.56
CA GLY A 118 -15.32 15.16 8.33
C GLY A 118 -13.97 15.00 9.03
N ASP A 119 -13.70 13.83 9.62
CA ASP A 119 -12.43 13.46 10.25
C ASP A 119 -11.77 12.23 9.59
N GLU A 120 -12.33 11.72 8.49
CA GLU A 120 -11.89 10.47 7.88
C GLU A 120 -10.45 10.55 7.34
N ALA A 121 -10.04 11.69 6.81
CA ALA A 121 -8.64 11.90 6.40
C ALA A 121 -7.68 11.95 7.59
N GLU A 122 -8.11 12.48 8.75
CA GLU A 122 -7.30 12.47 9.96
C GLU A 122 -7.16 11.05 10.51
N ILE A 123 -8.23 10.25 10.51
CA ILE A 123 -8.21 8.83 10.87
C ILE A 123 -7.20 8.07 10.01
N ALA A 124 -7.32 8.19 8.68
CA ALA A 124 -6.40 7.54 7.74
C ALA A 124 -4.95 8.05 7.89
N SER A 125 -4.76 9.36 8.07
CA SER A 125 -3.44 9.97 8.29
C SER A 125 -2.72 9.35 9.49
N LYS A 126 -3.42 9.23 10.62
CA LYS A 126 -2.90 8.65 11.86
C LYS A 126 -2.58 7.17 11.69
N ALA A 127 -3.47 6.40 11.07
CA ALA A 127 -3.26 4.97 10.80
C ALA A 127 -2.03 4.73 9.91
N SER A 128 -1.88 5.50 8.82
CA SER A 128 -0.72 5.38 7.94
C SER A 128 0.59 5.74 8.65
N LEU A 129 0.60 6.79 9.47
CA LEU A 129 1.79 7.16 10.24
C LEU A 129 2.10 6.14 11.34
N ALA A 130 1.08 5.59 12.02
CA ALA A 130 1.25 4.56 13.04
C ALA A 130 1.94 3.31 12.47
N ALA A 131 1.53 2.87 11.28
CA ALA A 131 2.17 1.77 10.57
C ALA A 131 3.67 2.03 10.32
N VAL A 132 4.04 3.26 9.96
CA VAL A 132 5.44 3.65 9.73
C VAL A 132 6.22 3.70 11.05
N VAL A 133 5.66 4.27 12.10
CA VAL A 133 6.29 4.29 13.43
C VAL A 133 6.53 2.86 13.91
N LEU A 134 5.55 1.97 13.77
CA LEU A 134 5.68 0.56 14.15
C LEU A 134 6.81 -0.13 13.38
N ALA A 135 6.89 0.08 12.07
CA ALA A 135 7.95 -0.50 11.25
C ALA A 135 9.34 0.00 11.66
N VAL A 136 9.49 1.31 11.91
CA VAL A 136 10.76 1.90 12.36
C VAL A 136 11.16 1.38 13.73
N GLN A 137 10.22 1.31 14.68
CA GLN A 137 10.50 0.79 16.02
C GLN A 137 10.93 -0.68 15.98
N ASN A 138 10.28 -1.50 15.16
CA ASN A 138 10.63 -2.93 15.04
C ASN A 138 11.99 -3.18 14.37
N GLN A 139 12.51 -2.21 13.61
CA GLN A 139 13.84 -2.28 13.00
C GLN A 139 14.94 -1.74 13.92
N SER A 140 14.56 -1.05 15.00
CA SER A 140 15.49 -0.47 15.96
C SER A 140 15.84 -1.46 17.07
N GLU A 141 17.09 -1.43 17.53
CA GLU A 141 17.53 -2.22 18.70
C GLU A 141 16.99 -1.67 20.02
N THR A 142 16.57 -0.40 20.01
CA THR A 142 16.06 0.33 21.18
C THR A 142 14.78 1.07 20.85
N LEU A 143 13.92 1.29 21.84
CA LEU A 143 12.74 2.13 21.67
C LEU A 143 13.15 3.58 21.40
N LEU A 144 12.85 4.07 20.21
CA LEU A 144 13.15 5.44 19.79
C LEU A 144 12.17 6.42 20.42
N SER A 145 12.67 7.57 20.87
CA SER A 145 11.88 8.72 21.28
C SER A 145 11.20 9.41 20.09
N GLU A 146 10.26 10.33 20.35
CA GLU A 146 9.58 11.05 19.28
C GLU A 146 10.54 11.90 18.44
N ASP A 147 11.58 12.48 19.05
CA ASP A 147 12.57 13.30 18.35
C ASP A 147 13.47 12.44 17.47
N GLU A 148 13.88 11.26 17.94
CA GLU A 148 14.64 10.30 17.12
C GLU A 148 13.79 9.75 15.97
N LEU A 149 12.50 9.48 16.20
CA LEU A 149 11.58 9.06 15.15
C LEU A 149 11.45 10.11 14.04
N ARG A 150 11.42 11.41 14.39
CA ARG A 150 11.37 12.51 13.41
C ARG A 150 12.58 12.55 12.49
N GLU A 151 13.73 12.07 12.95
CA GLU A 151 14.97 12.06 12.18
C GLU A 151 15.07 10.86 11.23
N THR A 152 14.16 9.88 11.34
CA THR A 152 14.18 8.71 10.45
C THR A 152 13.63 9.04 9.06
N THR A 153 14.31 8.51 8.04
CA THR A 153 13.94 8.73 6.63
C THR A 153 12.51 8.29 6.33
N LEU A 154 12.06 7.17 6.88
CA LEU A 154 10.74 6.62 6.58
C LEU A 154 9.61 7.50 7.13
N ILE A 155 9.80 8.09 8.32
CA ILE A 155 8.86 9.05 8.89
C ILE A 155 8.83 10.35 8.08
N ASP A 156 9.99 10.90 7.72
CA ASP A 156 10.05 12.10 6.87
C ASP A 156 9.38 11.88 5.51
N GLU A 157 9.64 10.74 4.87
CA GLU A 157 9.01 10.37 3.61
C GLU A 157 7.48 10.26 3.72
N GLU A 158 6.98 9.69 4.82
CA GLU A 158 5.54 9.57 5.05
C GLU A 158 4.88 10.93 5.29
N VAL A 159 5.51 11.78 6.11
CA VAL A 159 5.04 13.14 6.37
C VAL A 159 5.01 13.94 5.06
N ASN A 160 6.10 13.91 4.28
CA ASN A 160 6.20 14.62 3.01
C ASN A 160 5.17 14.12 1.99
N PHE A 161 4.93 12.82 1.93
CA PHE A 161 3.87 12.25 1.09
C PHE A 161 2.50 12.79 1.48
N GLN A 162 2.12 12.69 2.74
CA GLN A 162 0.80 13.14 3.20
C GLN A 162 0.59 14.65 2.99
N VAL A 163 1.62 15.47 3.25
CA VAL A 163 1.58 16.91 2.95
C VAL A 163 1.37 17.15 1.45
N SER A 164 2.08 16.42 0.58
CA SER A 164 1.92 16.56 -0.87
C SER A 164 0.51 16.22 -1.35
N VAL A 165 -0.10 15.15 -0.83
CA VAL A 165 -1.48 14.74 -1.16
C VAL A 165 -2.47 15.81 -0.71
N LEU A 166 -2.32 16.33 0.51
CA LEU A 166 -3.15 17.41 1.02
C LEU A 166 -3.06 18.66 0.13
N GLU A 167 -1.87 19.07 -0.27
CA GLU A 167 -1.67 20.23 -1.14
C GLU A 167 -2.35 20.06 -2.51
N LEU A 168 -2.22 18.88 -3.12
CA LEU A 168 -2.88 18.55 -4.38
C LEU A 168 -4.40 18.65 -4.24
N LEU A 169 -4.96 18.16 -3.14
CA LEU A 169 -6.39 18.20 -2.88
C LEU A 169 -6.90 19.61 -2.60
N ILE A 170 -6.17 20.43 -1.84
CA ILE A 170 -6.56 21.83 -1.57
C ILE A 170 -6.67 22.61 -2.88
N LYS A 171 -5.65 22.50 -3.75
CA LYS A 171 -5.55 23.24 -5.03
C LYS A 171 -6.44 22.63 -6.13
N GLY A 172 -6.73 21.34 -6.04
CA GLY A 172 -7.38 20.56 -7.08
C GLY A 172 -8.91 20.61 -7.07
N GLN A 173 -9.47 20.36 -8.25
CA GLN A 173 -10.90 20.12 -8.45
C GLN A 173 -11.12 18.62 -8.70
N ARG A 174 -12.30 18.10 -8.31
CA ARG A 174 -12.67 16.69 -8.54
C ARG A 174 -12.83 16.45 -10.04
N GLU A 175 -11.73 16.19 -10.72
CA GLU A 175 -11.67 15.95 -12.15
C GLU A 175 -10.65 14.86 -12.44
N LEU A 176 -10.80 14.23 -13.61
CA LEU A 176 -9.96 13.11 -14.01
C LEU A 176 -8.44 13.40 -13.92
N PRO A 177 -7.92 14.59 -14.29
CA PRO A 177 -6.49 14.87 -14.15
C PRO A 177 -5.98 14.84 -12.70
N LEU A 178 -6.74 15.39 -11.74
CA LEU A 178 -6.38 15.33 -10.32
C LEU A 178 -6.35 13.88 -9.83
N ILE A 179 -7.37 13.11 -10.18
CA ILE A 179 -7.52 11.72 -9.73
C ILE A 179 -6.38 10.85 -10.29
N GLN A 180 -5.98 11.08 -11.54
CA GLN A 180 -4.83 10.42 -12.15
C GLN A 180 -3.52 10.77 -11.44
N LEU A 181 -3.34 12.05 -11.13
CA LEU A 181 -2.16 12.52 -10.42
C LEU A 181 -2.08 11.89 -9.02
N LEU A 182 -3.19 11.90 -8.28
CA LEU A 182 -3.28 11.29 -6.94
C LEU A 182 -2.98 9.79 -6.97
N LEU A 183 -3.61 9.03 -7.88
CA LEU A 183 -3.32 7.60 -8.00
C LEU A 183 -1.84 7.36 -8.33
N LYS A 184 -1.27 8.13 -9.28
CA LYS A 184 0.15 8.00 -9.62
C LYS A 184 1.03 8.29 -8.41
N THR A 185 0.73 9.35 -7.67
CA THR A 185 1.45 9.72 -6.44
C THR A 185 1.39 8.60 -5.40
N SER A 186 0.22 7.99 -5.18
CA SER A 186 0.03 6.88 -4.23
C SER A 186 0.80 5.62 -4.58
N LEU A 187 1.10 5.39 -5.86
CA LEU A 187 1.81 4.18 -6.28
C LEU A 187 3.33 4.27 -6.10
N LYS A 188 3.92 5.46 -5.86
CA LYS A 188 5.35 5.75 -5.58
C LYS A 188 6.31 4.59 -5.93
N ASP A 189 6.45 4.30 -7.23
CA ASP A 189 7.33 3.27 -7.79
C ASP A 189 7.18 1.83 -7.25
N GLY A 190 6.06 1.51 -6.61
CA GLY A 190 5.75 0.18 -6.07
C GLY A 190 6.17 -0.03 -4.62
N CYS A 191 6.55 1.04 -3.90
CA CYS A 191 6.96 0.95 -2.50
C CYS A 191 5.82 1.28 -1.54
N THR A 192 5.68 0.50 -0.47
CA THR A 192 4.70 0.78 0.58
C THR A 192 5.09 2.01 1.42
N ASN A 193 4.19 2.46 2.29
CA ASN A 193 4.52 3.49 3.27
C ASN A 193 5.63 3.06 4.25
N ILE A 194 5.79 1.75 4.47
CA ILE A 194 6.83 1.17 5.34
C ILE A 194 8.10 0.72 4.58
N GLY A 195 8.25 1.12 3.31
CA GLY A 195 9.48 0.88 2.55
C GLY A 195 9.64 -0.53 2.00
N ILE A 196 8.57 -1.33 1.94
CA ILE A 196 8.62 -2.65 1.30
C ILE A 196 8.51 -2.46 -0.22
N GLU A 197 9.49 -2.98 -0.95
CA GLU A 197 9.47 -3.11 -2.39
C GLU A 197 8.73 -4.39 -2.80
N LEU A 198 7.78 -4.24 -3.73
CA LEU A 198 7.00 -5.35 -4.25
C LEU A 198 7.68 -6.03 -5.45
N ASP A 199 7.49 -7.33 -5.57
CA ASP A 199 7.87 -8.06 -6.79
C ASP A 199 6.98 -7.69 -7.99
N GLU A 200 7.29 -8.21 -9.18
CA GLU A 200 6.53 -7.89 -10.39
C GLU A 200 5.05 -8.32 -10.32
N LYS A 201 4.74 -9.42 -9.62
CA LYS A 201 3.38 -9.95 -9.49
C LYS A 201 2.58 -9.12 -8.51
N GLU A 202 3.16 -8.80 -7.36
CA GLU A 202 2.57 -7.97 -6.30
C GLU A 202 2.34 -6.54 -6.80
N SER A 203 3.35 -5.95 -7.44
CA SER A 203 3.26 -4.62 -8.05
C SER A 203 2.14 -4.56 -9.12
N ALA A 204 1.94 -5.63 -9.88
CA ALA A 204 0.84 -5.71 -10.85
C ALA A 204 -0.57 -5.77 -10.21
N LEU A 205 -0.69 -6.23 -8.96
CA LEU A 205 -1.96 -6.23 -8.22
C LEU A 205 -2.28 -4.85 -7.64
N CYS A 206 -1.25 -4.11 -7.25
CA CYS A 206 -1.37 -2.79 -6.64
C CYS A 206 -1.49 -1.66 -7.68
N THR A 207 -1.04 -1.87 -8.91
CA THR A 207 -1.09 -0.84 -9.98
C THR A 207 -2.37 -0.89 -10.79
N TYR A 208 -2.95 0.28 -11.07
CA TYR A 208 -4.12 0.41 -11.93
C TYR A 208 -3.88 1.35 -13.10
N ASN A 209 -4.45 1.00 -14.25
CA ASN A 209 -4.69 1.98 -15.30
C ASN A 209 -6.04 2.65 -15.03
N VAL A 210 -6.02 3.95 -14.72
CA VAL A 210 -7.22 4.79 -14.49
C VAL A 210 -8.24 4.62 -15.62
N TYR A 211 -7.80 4.57 -16.88
CA TYR A 211 -8.69 4.38 -18.02
C TYR A 211 -9.28 2.97 -18.10
N ALA A 212 -8.61 1.96 -17.57
CA ALA A 212 -9.15 0.60 -17.52
C ALA A 212 -10.26 0.45 -16.45
N LEU A 213 -10.28 1.32 -15.43
CA LEU A 213 -11.27 1.29 -14.35
C LEU A 213 -12.64 1.83 -14.80
N ASN A 214 -12.67 2.71 -15.81
CA ASN A 214 -13.92 3.18 -16.41
C ASN A 214 -13.87 3.10 -17.96
N PRO A 215 -14.44 2.04 -18.56
CA PRO A 215 -14.45 1.86 -20.01
C PRO A 215 -15.15 2.98 -20.79
N LYS A 216 -16.05 3.75 -20.16
CA LYS A 216 -16.69 4.92 -20.79
C LYS A 216 -15.65 6.00 -21.09
N LEU A 217 -14.72 6.23 -20.17
CA LEU A 217 -13.61 7.18 -20.35
C LEU A 217 -12.66 6.76 -21.48
N VAL A 218 -12.51 5.46 -21.76
CA VAL A 218 -11.71 4.96 -22.89
C VAL A 218 -12.29 5.38 -24.24
N LYS A 219 -13.62 5.45 -24.35
CA LYS A 219 -14.30 5.88 -25.58
C LYS A 219 -14.17 7.40 -25.79
N GLU A 220 -14.16 8.16 -24.71
CA GLU A 220 -14.05 9.63 -24.71
C GLU A 220 -12.60 10.13 -24.85
N ALA A 221 -11.61 9.38 -24.36
CA ALA A 221 -10.19 9.75 -24.38
C ALA A 221 -9.49 9.71 -25.76
N GLY A 222 -10.24 9.53 -26.86
CA GLY A 222 -9.70 9.61 -28.22
C GLY A 222 -8.52 8.65 -28.50
N GLY A 223 -7.57 9.07 -29.35
CA GLY A 223 -6.42 8.26 -29.76
C GLY A 223 -5.41 7.96 -28.63
N ALA A 224 -5.28 8.86 -27.66
CA ALA A 224 -4.30 8.77 -26.57
C ALA A 224 -4.65 7.65 -25.56
N GLY A 225 -5.93 7.55 -25.14
CA GLY A 225 -6.38 6.48 -24.23
C GLY A 225 -6.23 5.07 -24.83
N ARG A 226 -6.45 4.95 -26.14
CA ARG A 226 -6.24 3.68 -26.89
C ARG A 226 -4.76 3.33 -27.05
N SER A 227 -3.88 4.32 -27.14
CA SER A 227 -2.43 4.12 -27.20
C SER A 227 -1.86 3.66 -25.85
N ALA A 228 -2.31 4.26 -24.74
CA ALA A 228 -1.94 3.85 -23.39
C ALA A 228 -2.38 2.40 -23.07
N LEU A 229 -3.58 2.01 -23.51
CA LEU A 229 -4.07 0.63 -23.40
C LEU A 229 -3.18 -0.36 -24.17
N LYS A 230 -2.75 0.01 -25.38
CA LYS A 230 -1.83 -0.80 -26.21
C LYS A 230 -0.41 -0.85 -25.64
N MET A 231 0.08 0.22 -25.01
CA MET A 231 1.40 0.26 -24.38
C MET A 231 1.48 -0.69 -23.18
N LEU A 232 0.46 -0.71 -22.32
CA LEU A 232 0.40 -1.64 -21.19
C LEU A 232 0.21 -3.10 -21.63
N GLN A 233 -0.55 -3.35 -22.70
CA GLN A 233 -0.65 -4.69 -23.29
C GLN A 233 0.68 -5.13 -23.93
N LYS A 234 1.46 -4.20 -24.49
CA LYS A 234 2.79 -4.47 -25.04
C LYS A 234 3.84 -4.71 -23.94
N ASP A 235 3.84 -3.94 -22.85
CA ASP A 235 4.77 -4.16 -21.73
C ASP A 235 4.58 -5.53 -21.09
N LYS A 236 3.32 -6.01 -20.99
CA LYS A 236 3.01 -7.39 -20.56
C LYS A 236 3.57 -8.45 -21.51
N SER A 237 3.67 -8.17 -22.81
CA SER A 237 4.25 -9.08 -23.80
C SER A 237 5.78 -8.94 -23.97
N GLY A 238 6.36 -7.81 -23.59
CA GLY A 238 7.77 -7.48 -23.81
C GLY A 238 8.72 -7.93 -22.71
N ARG A 239 8.26 -8.05 -21.44
CA ARG A 239 9.09 -8.54 -20.33
C ARG A 239 9.25 -10.06 -20.27
N SER A 240 8.34 -10.83 -20.88
CA SER A 240 8.44 -12.30 -20.98
C SER A 240 9.62 -12.79 -21.82
N GLY A 241 10.31 -11.93 -22.58
CA GLY A 241 11.32 -12.35 -23.56
C GLY A 241 12.79 -12.17 -23.14
N ARG A 242 13.09 -11.57 -21.97
CA ARG A 242 14.47 -11.17 -21.65
C ARG A 242 15.19 -11.97 -20.56
N SER A 243 14.54 -12.93 -19.91
CA SER A 243 15.16 -13.74 -18.83
C SER A 243 15.70 -15.12 -19.27
N HIS A 244 15.90 -15.36 -20.58
CA HIS A 244 16.46 -16.63 -21.08
C HIS A 244 17.67 -16.45 -21.98
N LYS A 245 18.63 -15.60 -21.56
CA LYS A 245 19.94 -15.52 -22.22
C LYS A 245 21.08 -15.02 -21.33
N VAL A 246 21.14 -15.50 -20.08
CA VAL A 246 22.36 -15.39 -19.24
C VAL A 246 22.55 -16.69 -18.46
N HIS A 247 22.68 -17.81 -19.17
CA HIS A 247 23.23 -19.06 -18.61
C HIS A 247 23.63 -19.97 -19.76
N GLN A 248 24.72 -19.63 -20.45
CA GLN A 248 25.50 -20.55 -21.27
C GLN A 248 26.75 -19.81 -21.74
N GLU A 249 27.73 -19.67 -20.86
CA GLU A 249 29.16 -19.48 -21.21
C GLU A 249 29.97 -19.39 -19.91
N ALA A 250 30.24 -20.53 -19.28
CA ALA A 250 31.35 -20.70 -18.33
C ALA A 250 31.54 -22.18 -17.97
N HIS A 251 31.82 -23.03 -18.96
CA HIS A 251 32.49 -24.30 -18.72
C HIS A 251 33.69 -24.39 -19.65
N GLN A 252 34.87 -24.04 -19.13
CA GLN A 252 36.12 -24.71 -19.48
C GLN A 252 37.26 -24.32 -18.52
N GLY A 253 37.73 -25.32 -17.78
CA GLY A 253 39.15 -25.45 -17.44
C GLY A 253 39.62 -24.87 -16.10
N ARG A 254 39.70 -25.73 -15.08
CA ARG A 254 40.95 -26.36 -14.59
C ARG A 254 40.77 -26.74 -13.12
N GLY A 255 40.98 -28.02 -12.83
CA GLY A 255 40.87 -28.56 -11.48
C GLY A 255 42.16 -28.47 -10.68
N ARG A 256 42.03 -28.66 -9.36
CA ARG A 256 42.84 -29.57 -8.53
C ARG A 256 42.23 -29.67 -7.12
N LYS A 257 42.09 -30.93 -6.67
CA LYS A 257 42.21 -31.55 -5.32
C LYS A 257 42.44 -30.59 -4.13
N SER A 258 41.85 -30.73 -2.94
CA SER A 258 41.69 -31.93 -2.08
C SER A 258 40.96 -31.60 -0.76
N ALA A 259 40.50 -32.66 -0.05
CA ALA A 259 40.29 -32.79 1.42
C ALA A 259 39.08 -32.03 2.02
N SER A 260 37.97 -32.73 2.31
CA SER A 260 37.62 -33.30 3.62
C SER A 260 37.52 -32.26 4.74
N ASP A 261 36.30 -31.89 5.15
CA ASP A 261 35.81 -32.31 6.46
C ASP A 261 34.32 -32.02 6.67
N SER A 262 33.74 -32.84 7.52
CA SER A 262 32.35 -32.87 7.96
C SER A 262 31.96 -31.70 8.88
N ARG A 263 30.73 -31.17 8.74
CA ARG A 263 29.82 -30.72 9.82
C ARG A 263 28.58 -30.03 9.26
N SER A 264 27.40 -30.52 9.64
CA SER A 264 26.12 -29.80 9.51
C SER A 264 26.09 -28.56 10.43
N PRO A 265 25.30 -27.53 10.08
CA PRO A 265 25.24 -26.28 10.85
C PRO A 265 24.40 -26.45 12.12
N ALA A 266 24.94 -25.95 13.23
CA ALA A 266 24.22 -25.79 14.49
C ALA A 266 23.36 -24.50 14.44
N ASP A 267 22.15 -24.64 14.94
CA ASP A 267 21.09 -23.65 15.14
C ASP A 267 21.55 -22.51 16.09
N PRO A 268 21.42 -21.21 15.73
CA PRO A 268 21.89 -20.10 16.57
C PRO A 268 20.94 -19.73 17.73
N TRP A 269 19.76 -20.36 17.88
CA TRP A 269 18.74 -19.92 18.83
C TRP A 269 18.71 -20.64 20.20
N ALA A 270 19.85 -21.17 20.65
CA ALA A 270 19.93 -21.91 21.92
C ALA A 270 20.80 -21.21 22.98
N LYS A 271 20.09 -20.63 23.97
CA LYS A 271 20.43 -20.42 25.39
C LYS A 271 21.14 -19.12 25.80
N ALA A 272 20.39 -18.32 26.57
CA ALA A 272 20.87 -17.77 27.84
C ALA A 272 19.69 -17.67 28.83
N LYS A 273 19.57 -18.68 29.69
CA LYS A 273 18.95 -18.58 31.02
C LYS A 273 20.06 -18.74 32.05
N ASP A 274 19.91 -17.99 33.13
CA ASP A 274 20.50 -18.14 34.47
C ASP A 274 21.51 -17.08 34.94
N GLN A 275 20.96 -16.18 35.77
CA GLN A 275 21.38 -15.84 37.15
C GLN A 275 22.84 -15.41 37.39
N HIS A 276 23.05 -14.10 37.61
CA HIS A 276 23.32 -13.52 38.94
C HIS A 276 23.33 -11.99 38.91
#